data_AF-A0A934XNM9-F1
#
_entry.id   AF-A0A934XNM9-F1
#
_cell.length_a   1.000
_cell.length_b   1.000
_cell.length_c   1.000
_cell.angle_alpha   90.00
_cell.angle_beta   90.00
_cell.angle_gamma   90.00
#
_symmetry.space_group_name_H-M   'P 1'
#
loop_
_entity.id
_entity.type
_entity.pdbx_description
1 polymer ?
#
loop_
_entity_poly.entity_id
_entity_poly.type
_entity_poly.pdbx_seq_one_letter_code
_entity_poly.pdbx_strand_id
1 'polypeptide(L)' 'MVALERIQQVLLRLPPSYQTEVLDFTEYLLAKAKREAVYREDDWSSLSLSFAMRGMEDEETPTYALSDLTVVFA' A
#
# COMPACT_ATOMS: atom_id res chain seq x y z
N MET A 1 20.30 1.15 23.42
CA MET A 1 19.06 1.94 23.59
C MET A 1 18.04 1.46 22.58
N VAL A 2 16.91 0.97 23.08
CA VAL A 2 15.76 0.56 22.28
C VAL A 2 15.05 1.81 21.75
N ALA A 3 14.39 1.71 20.59
CA ALA A 3 13.72 2.86 19.95
C ALA A 3 12.72 3.57 20.89
N LEU A 4 11.99 2.82 21.72
CA LEU A 4 11.04 3.34 22.70
C LEU A 4 11.70 4.27 23.72
N GLU A 5 12.87 3.90 24.24
CA GLU A 5 13.61 4.67 25.25
C GLU A 5 14.06 6.02 24.69
N ARG A 6 14.50 6.04 23.43
CA ARG A 6 14.88 7.28 22.72
C ARG A 6 13.68 8.19 22.49
N ILE A 7 12.54 7.63 22.10
CA ILE A 7 11.30 8.39 21.87
C ILE A 7 10.85 9.04 23.18
N GLN A 8 10.83 8.29 24.29
CA GLN A 8 10.46 8.83 25.60
C GLN A 8 11.37 9.98 26.04
N GLN A 9 12.68 9.85 25.88
CA GLN A 9 13.62 10.92 26.23
C GLN A 9 13.41 12.20 25.43
N VAL A 10 13.04 12.09 24.15
CA VAL A 10 12.75 13.25 23.29
C VAL A 10 11.38 13.84 23.64
N LEU A 11 10.36 13.00 23.85
CA LEU A 11 9.01 13.42 24.20
C LEU A 11 8.98 14.28 25.47
N LEU A 12 9.73 13.87 26.50
CA LEU A 12 9.82 14.59 27.77
C LEU A 12 10.49 15.98 27.66
N ARG A 13 11.22 16.26 26.58
CA ARG A 13 11.86 17.56 26.32
C ARG A 13 10.97 18.51 25.52
N LEU A 14 9.87 18.01 24.94
CA LEU A 14 8.97 18.80 24.13
C LEU A 14 7.96 19.56 25.00
N PRO A 15 7.52 20.76 24.59
CA PRO A 15 6.37 21.44 25.18
C PRO A 15 5.08 20.61 25.06
N PRO A 16 4.08 20.79 25.95
CA PRO A 16 2.86 19.99 25.96
C PRO A 16 2.11 19.94 24.63
N SER A 17 2.05 21.06 23.89
CA SER A 17 1.41 21.13 22.58
C SER A 17 2.04 20.17 21.56
N TYR A 18 3.36 20.05 21.58
CA TYR A 18 4.09 19.15 20.69
C TYR A 18 4.04 17.69 21.17
N GLN A 19 3.86 17.44 22.46
CA GLN A 19 3.63 16.08 22.95
C GLN A 19 2.30 15.52 22.44
N THR A 20 1.25 16.36 22.38
CA THR A 20 -0.03 16.01 21.76
C THR A 20 0.12 15.71 20.28
N GLU A 21 0.87 16.51 19.53
CA GLU A 21 1.11 16.26 18.10
C GLU A 21 1.86 14.94 17.86
N VAL A 22 2.81 14.58 18.73
CA VAL A 22 3.47 13.27 18.66
C VAL A 22 2.49 12.13 18.92
N LEU A 23 1.58 12.29 19.89
CA LEU A 23 0.53 11.31 20.14
C LEU A 23 -0.36 11.14 18.90
N ASP A 24 -0.86 12.23 18.33
CA ASP A 24 -1.69 12.24 17.12
C ASP A 24 -0.99 11.51 15.96
N PHE A 25 0.31 11.78 15.79
CA PHE A 25 1.11 11.11 14.76
C PHE A 25 1.25 9.60 15.01
N THR A 26 1.48 9.18 16.25
CA THR A 26 1.56 7.75 16.57
C THR A 26 0.22 7.02 16.38
N GLU A 27 -0.90 7.68 16.69
CA GLU A 27 -2.24 7.16 16.41
C GLU A 27 -2.50 7.04 14.90
N TYR A 28 -2.10 8.05 14.13
CA TYR A 28 -2.13 8.00 12.67
C TYR A 28 -1.32 6.83 12.13
N LEU A 29 -0.10 6.61 12.62
CA LEU A 29 0.74 5.49 12.17
C LEU A 29 0.09 4.14 12.48
N LEU A 30 -0.57 4.00 13.63
CA LEU A 30 -1.32 2.79 13.97
C LEU A 30 -2.51 2.58 13.02
N ALA A 31 -3.26 3.64 12.73
CA ALA A 31 -4.36 3.59 11.77
C ALA A 31 -3.87 3.27 10.36
N LYS A 32 -2.75 3.85 9.94
CA LYS A 32 -2.10 3.59 8.65
C LYS A 32 -1.62 2.16 8.54
N ALA A 33 -0.98 1.60 9.57
CA ALA A 33 -0.54 0.20 9.57
C ALA A 33 -1.72 -0.77 9.46
N LYS A 34 -2.83 -0.51 10.18
CA LYS A 34 -4.07 -1.28 10.03
C LYS A 34 -4.62 -1.18 8.61
N ARG A 35 -4.60 0.03 8.04
CA ARG A 35 -5.04 0.31 6.68
C ARG A 35 -4.18 -0.45 5.66
N GLU A 36 -2.87 -0.35 5.73
CA GLU A 36 -1.94 -1.05 4.82
C GLU A 36 -2.02 -2.57 4.96
N ALA A 37 -2.28 -3.09 6.17
CA ALA A 37 -2.55 -4.51 6.37
C ALA A 37 -3.85 -4.98 5.69
N VAL A 38 -4.86 -4.10 5.61
CA VAL A 38 -6.13 -4.34 4.89
C VAL A 38 -5.96 -4.14 3.39
N TYR A 39 -5.22 -3.12 2.95
CA TYR A 39 -4.95 -2.81 1.53
C TYR A 39 -3.66 -3.46 1.03
N ARG A 40 -3.40 -4.71 1.42
CA ARG A 40 -2.34 -5.50 0.77
C ARG A 40 -2.54 -5.35 -0.75
N GLU A 41 -1.48 -4.99 -1.48
CA GLU A 41 -1.53 -4.57 -2.90
C GLU A 41 -2.39 -5.48 -3.81
N ASP A 42 -2.59 -6.74 -3.42
CA ASP A 42 -3.53 -7.69 -4.00
C ASP A 42 -4.93 -7.11 -4.23
N ASP A 43 -5.51 -6.37 -3.26
CA ASP A 43 -6.91 -5.94 -3.37
C ASP A 43 -7.09 -4.81 -4.39
N TRP A 44 -6.15 -3.86 -4.46
CA TRP A 44 -6.18 -2.80 -5.47
C TRP A 44 -5.85 -3.31 -6.86
N SER A 45 -4.90 -4.24 -6.97
CA SER A 45 -4.52 -4.86 -8.23
C SER A 45 -5.66 -5.71 -8.79
N SER A 46 -6.30 -6.51 -7.92
CA SER A 46 -7.49 -7.31 -8.23
C SER A 46 -8.67 -6.42 -8.66
N LEU A 47 -8.95 -5.35 -7.91
CA LEU A 47 -10.02 -4.41 -8.25
C LEU A 47 -9.77 -3.75 -9.60
N SER A 48 -8.55 -3.25 -9.83
CA SER A 48 -8.18 -2.60 -11.10
C SER A 48 -8.30 -3.55 -12.29
N LEU A 49 -7.83 -4.78 -12.14
CA LEU A 49 -7.97 -5.82 -13.17
C LEU A 49 -9.44 -6.14 -13.44
N SER A 50 -10.26 -6.31 -12.40
CA SER A 50 -11.69 -6.61 -12.55
C SER A 50 -12.44 -5.50 -13.29
N PHE A 51 -12.07 -4.23 -13.08
CA PHE A 51 -12.63 -3.10 -13.82
C PHE A 51 -12.13 -3.07 -15.27
N ALA A 52 -10.86 -3.40 -15.53
CA ALA A 52 -10.31 -3.44 -16.87
C ALA A 52 -10.94 -4.57 -17.72
N MET A 53 -11.28 -5.70 -17.11
CA MET A 53 -11.95 -6.84 -17.77
C MET A 53 -13.45 -6.66 -17.93
N ARG A 54 -14.03 -5.56 -17.43
CA ARG A 54 -15.47 -5.33 -17.50
C ARG A 54 -15.91 -5.10 -18.95
N GLY A 55 -16.83 -5.92 -19.45
CA GLY A 55 -17.26 -5.96 -20.85
C GLY A 55 -16.48 -6.96 -21.73
N MET A 56 -15.47 -7.64 -21.18
CA MET A 56 -14.69 -8.69 -21.83
C MET A 56 -14.81 -10.04 -21.08
N GLU A 57 -15.80 -10.20 -20.20
CA GLU A 57 -15.92 -11.35 -19.30
C GLU A 57 -16.18 -12.68 -20.03
N ASP A 58 -16.84 -12.62 -21.18
CA ASP A 58 -17.21 -13.78 -22.01
C ASP A 58 -16.17 -14.07 -23.12
N GLU A 59 -15.05 -13.33 -23.17
CA GLU A 59 -13.99 -13.59 -24.15
C GLU A 59 -13.17 -14.82 -23.73
N GLU A 60 -13.54 -15.99 -24.24
CA GLU A 60 -12.95 -17.28 -23.84
C GLU A 60 -11.52 -17.53 -24.32
N THR A 61 -11.01 -16.76 -25.30
CA THR A 61 -9.71 -17.05 -25.93
C THR A 61 -8.91 -15.79 -26.23
N PRO A 62 -7.61 -15.73 -25.88
CA PRO A 62 -6.77 -14.64 -26.33
C PRO A 62 -6.68 -14.71 -27.86
N THR A 63 -7.06 -13.62 -28.52
CA THR A 63 -6.97 -13.49 -29.99
C THR A 63 -5.53 -13.49 -30.48
N TYR A 64 -4.57 -13.23 -29.58
CA TYR A 64 -3.15 -13.15 -29.88
C TYR A 64 -2.43 -14.47 -29.63
N ALA A 65 -1.63 -14.88 -30.60
CA ALA A 65 -0.76 -16.06 -30.54
C ALA A 65 0.72 -15.64 -30.47
N LEU A 66 1.59 -16.59 -30.12
CA LEU A 66 3.04 -16.36 -30.11
C LEU A 66 3.59 -15.96 -31.48
N SER A 67 2.90 -16.32 -32.56
CA SER A 67 3.22 -15.90 -33.93
C SER A 67 3.05 -14.40 -34.18
N ASP A 68 2.29 -13.70 -33.32
CA ASP A 68 2.02 -12.27 -33.47
C ASP A 68 3.12 -11.39 -32.87
N LEU A 69 4.11 -11.99 -32.22
CA LEU A 69 5.26 -11.29 -31.68
C LEU A 69 6.16 -10.80 -32.82
N THR A 70 6.21 -9.47 -33.01
CA THR A 70 6.99 -8.83 -34.07
C THR A 70 8.46 -8.60 -33.71
N VAL A 71 8.83 -8.76 -32.44
CA VAL A 71 10.18 -8.53 -31.95
C VAL A 71 10.62 -9.73 -31.12
N VAL A 72 11.73 -10.34 -31.52
CA VAL A 72 12.40 -11.40 -30.75
C VAL A 72 13.71 -10.80 -30.24
N PHE A 73 13.85 -10.71 -28.92
CA PHE A 73 15.11 -10.31 -28.29
C PHE A 73 15.98 -11.56 -28.11
N ALA A 74 17.22 -11.49 -28.61
CA ALA A 74 18.24 -12.54 -28.52
C ALA A 74 19.17 -12.30 -27.33
#